data_AF-A0A497P0M6-F1
#
_entry.id   AF-A0A497P0M6-F1
#
_cell.length_a   1.000
_cell.length_b   1.000
_cell.length_c   1.000
_cell.angle_alpha   90.00
_cell.angle_beta   90.00
_cell.angle_gamma   90.00
#
_symmetry.space_group_name_H-M   'P 1'
#
loop_
_entity.id
_entity.type
_entity.pdbx_description
1 polymer ?
#
loop_
_entity_poly.entity_id
_entity_poly.type
_entity_poly.pdbx_seq_one_letter_code
_entity_poly.pdbx_strand_id
1 'polypeptide(L)'
;EQAIGRENMPLEASVVEKLKDIVGSENVLTDEEDLFVYSFQGPFGAQFGPSPDVVVRTWSDEEIKRVMRLAENKNIRVILRNETIPSNIGHPIIMLDTIKPSDLPSLKTSSSRKELIAYKLPMSELLGLRQHLKSLVIHQKCRECQLASGSACHGYCEVAPFFNWIETWSSKGRIILARELTKGRIEPTEKIQNILFSCTLCGHCYGACTLDHLNTYKAIAYARHELAKKGYVPRIFTELPERISKQGAPLMIDLARRTRTWWLSRLSEKPKLENAEVLYWVGCVTAYRHYNIAVSTINILREANVDFMMLGDKEGCCGLELYTSGFWDEGRKNALKVTEKLKQTRAKTLVTSCAGCYYTFKEIYPEIFGVELPMEVLHISQFIEFLIEEDRLKFDESNGLNYKVTYHDPCHLGRHCSVYEPPRNVLKAIPNLQLTEMSLNRNNARCCGGGGGLWTYNNELARNIAYSLLVDEVLPLNVEAVVTTCPMCYTNLKYTARLRKLPINVYDITEIVRKFLEKPQKDKD
;
A
#
# COMPACT_ATOMS: atom_id res chain seq x y z
N GLU A 1 -35.24 -2.66 -2.99
CA GLU A 1 -36.25 -2.34 -4.01
C GLU A 1 -35.65 -1.27 -4.92
N GLN A 2 -35.41 -1.44 -6.22
CA GLN A 2 -35.85 -2.43 -7.21
C GLN A 2 -34.61 -3.01 -7.92
N ALA A 3 -34.46 -4.34 -7.95
CA ALA A 3 -33.78 -4.95 -9.08
C ALA A 3 -34.78 -4.84 -10.24
N ILE A 4 -34.62 -3.82 -11.08
CA ILE A 4 -35.38 -3.70 -12.33
C ILE A 4 -34.87 -4.85 -13.19
N GLY A 5 -35.60 -5.98 -13.17
CA GLY A 5 -35.39 -7.06 -14.11
C GLY A 5 -35.52 -6.49 -15.52
N ARG A 6 -34.44 -6.53 -16.29
CA ARG A 6 -34.44 -6.12 -17.69
C ARG A 6 -35.07 -7.22 -18.53
N GLU A 7 -36.24 -6.96 -19.11
CA GLU A 7 -36.72 -7.66 -20.32
C GLU A 7 -36.06 -7.05 -21.56
N ASN A 8 -34.73 -7.03 -21.63
CA ASN A 8 -34.00 -6.50 -22.79
C ASN A 8 -33.57 -7.64 -23.70
N MET A 9 -33.62 -7.39 -25.02
CA MET A 9 -33.05 -8.28 -26.02
C MET A 9 -31.55 -8.44 -25.75
N PRO A 10 -31.01 -9.68 -25.62
CA PRO A 10 -29.60 -9.88 -25.30
C PRO A 10 -28.68 -9.42 -26.43
N LEU A 11 -27.50 -8.93 -26.07
CA LEU A 11 -26.48 -8.57 -27.05
C LEU A 11 -25.99 -9.82 -27.80
N GLU A 12 -26.05 -9.82 -29.13
CA GLU A 12 -25.57 -10.94 -29.95
C GLU A 12 -24.05 -11.17 -29.74
N ALA A 13 -23.63 -12.42 -29.53
CA ALA A 13 -22.21 -12.77 -29.41
C ALA A 13 -21.37 -12.33 -30.62
N SER A 14 -21.96 -12.33 -31.83
CA SER A 14 -21.29 -11.86 -33.05
C SER A 14 -20.93 -10.37 -33.01
N VAL A 15 -21.66 -9.56 -32.23
CA VAL A 15 -21.35 -8.14 -32.04
C VAL A 15 -20.14 -7.98 -31.13
N VAL A 16 -20.04 -8.78 -30.07
CA VAL A 16 -18.88 -8.77 -29.17
C VAL A 16 -17.59 -9.09 -29.93
N GLU A 17 -17.58 -10.13 -30.77
CA GLU A 17 -16.40 -10.46 -31.57
C GLU A 17 -16.03 -9.33 -32.55
N LYS A 18 -17.00 -8.71 -33.22
CA LYS A 18 -16.74 -7.55 -34.07
C LYS A 18 -16.19 -6.34 -33.30
N LEU A 19 -16.63 -6.13 -32.06
CA LEU A 19 -16.07 -5.08 -31.20
C LEU A 19 -14.60 -5.38 -30.87
N LYS A 20 -14.26 -6.64 -30.57
CA LYS A 20 -12.87 -7.07 -30.32
C LYS A 20 -12.00 -6.86 -31.56
N ASP A 21 -12.52 -7.12 -32.75
CA ASP A 21 -11.81 -6.83 -34.02
C ASP A 21 -11.59 -5.33 -34.27
N ILE A 22 -12.40 -4.46 -33.65
CA ILE A 22 -12.26 -3.00 -33.79
C ILE A 22 -11.25 -2.45 -32.79
N VAL A 23 -11.34 -2.81 -31.51
CA VAL A 23 -10.59 -2.16 -30.42
C VAL A 23 -9.59 -3.06 -29.70
N GLY A 24 -9.47 -4.33 -30.08
CA GLY A 24 -8.71 -5.34 -29.35
C GLY A 24 -9.52 -5.99 -28.22
N SER A 25 -9.23 -7.25 -27.93
CA SER A 25 -9.98 -8.06 -26.96
C SER A 25 -9.93 -7.51 -25.53
N GLU A 26 -8.81 -6.95 -25.12
CA GLU A 26 -8.56 -6.37 -23.80
C GLU A 26 -9.35 -5.08 -23.52
N ASN A 27 -9.95 -4.50 -24.57
CA ASN A 27 -10.72 -3.27 -24.51
C ASN A 27 -12.24 -3.50 -24.60
N VAL A 28 -12.68 -4.76 -24.71
CA VAL A 28 -14.09 -5.15 -24.69
C VAL A 28 -14.37 -5.93 -23.41
N LEU A 29 -15.13 -5.32 -22.49
CA LEU A 29 -15.45 -5.91 -21.19
C LEU A 29 -16.89 -6.44 -21.20
N THR A 30 -17.04 -7.71 -20.85
CA THR A 30 -18.32 -8.41 -20.77
C THR A 30 -18.56 -9.07 -19.41
N ASP A 31 -17.56 -9.05 -18.51
CA ASP A 31 -17.67 -9.67 -17.19
C ASP A 31 -18.64 -8.90 -16.30
N GLU A 32 -19.47 -9.61 -15.54
CA GLU A 32 -20.54 -9.02 -14.73
C GLU A 32 -20.03 -7.95 -13.75
N GLU A 33 -18.88 -8.17 -13.11
CA GLU A 33 -18.27 -7.21 -12.19
C GLU A 33 -17.85 -5.91 -12.87
N ASP A 34 -17.35 -6.01 -14.12
CA ASP A 34 -16.96 -4.84 -14.89
C ASP A 34 -18.23 -4.08 -15.29
N LEU A 35 -19.19 -4.75 -15.92
CA LEU A 35 -20.46 -4.14 -16.30
C LEU A 35 -21.14 -3.49 -15.08
N PHE A 36 -21.10 -4.15 -13.92
CA PHE A 36 -21.61 -3.61 -12.67
C PHE A 36 -20.87 -2.35 -12.25
N VAL A 37 -19.54 -2.32 -12.18
CA VAL A 37 -18.78 -1.11 -11.81
C VAL A 37 -19.03 0.02 -12.80
N TYR A 38 -19.10 -0.28 -14.10
CA TYR A 38 -19.39 0.71 -15.14
C TYR A 38 -20.87 1.16 -15.14
N SER A 39 -21.79 0.48 -14.45
CA SER A 39 -23.14 1.01 -14.21
C SER A 39 -23.16 2.23 -13.26
N PHE A 40 -22.07 2.42 -12.51
CA PHE A 40 -21.87 3.52 -11.56
C PHE A 40 -21.14 4.70 -12.21
N GLN A 41 -21.93 5.62 -12.74
CA GLN A 41 -21.48 6.87 -13.34
C GLN A 41 -21.26 7.97 -12.28
N GLY A 42 -20.53 9.02 -12.66
CA GLY A 42 -20.20 10.12 -11.76
C GLY A 42 -19.16 9.73 -10.68
N PRO A 43 -18.95 10.57 -9.65
CA PRO A 43 -17.83 10.43 -8.74
C PRO A 43 -18.17 9.43 -7.63
N PHE A 44 -17.31 8.42 -7.44
CA PHE A 44 -17.55 7.25 -6.58
C PHE A 44 -18.91 6.54 -6.83
N GLY A 45 -19.41 6.64 -8.06
CA GLY A 45 -20.66 5.98 -8.44
C GLY A 45 -21.92 6.65 -7.90
N ALA A 46 -21.93 7.99 -7.79
CA ALA A 46 -23.09 8.75 -7.32
C ALA A 46 -24.32 8.61 -8.22
N GLN A 47 -24.12 8.26 -9.49
CA GLN A 47 -25.20 7.99 -10.43
C GLN A 47 -25.20 6.49 -10.72
N PHE A 48 -26.29 5.83 -10.37
CA PHE A 48 -26.49 4.42 -10.70
C PHE A 48 -27.52 4.35 -11.82
N GLY A 49 -27.09 3.83 -12.97
CA GLY A 49 -27.96 3.50 -14.09
C GLY A 49 -28.04 2.00 -14.29
N PRO A 50 -28.83 1.54 -15.26
CA PRO A 50 -28.89 0.12 -15.57
C PRO A 50 -27.56 -0.33 -16.23
N SER A 51 -27.06 -1.51 -15.88
CA SER A 51 -25.74 -2.00 -16.32
C SER A 51 -25.60 -2.06 -17.84
N PRO A 52 -24.50 -1.64 -18.45
CA PRO A 52 -24.30 -1.88 -19.88
C PRO A 52 -24.24 -3.38 -20.20
N ASP A 53 -24.55 -3.75 -21.44
CA ASP A 53 -24.43 -5.14 -21.93
C ASP A 53 -22.98 -5.44 -22.37
N VAL A 54 -22.25 -4.39 -22.75
CA VAL A 54 -20.80 -4.44 -23.03
C VAL A 54 -20.18 -3.07 -22.77
N VAL A 55 -18.95 -3.05 -22.26
CA VAL A 55 -18.13 -1.82 -22.18
C VAL A 55 -17.05 -1.91 -23.25
N VAL A 56 -16.93 -0.86 -24.05
CA VAL A 56 -15.91 -0.72 -25.11
C VAL A 56 -15.02 0.45 -24.77
N ARG A 57 -13.72 0.22 -24.69
CA ARG A 57 -12.72 1.22 -24.30
C ARG A 57 -11.90 1.58 -25.53
N THR A 58 -11.80 2.85 -25.87
CA THR A 58 -10.97 3.30 -27.00
C THR A 58 -10.68 4.79 -26.90
N TRP A 59 -9.51 5.18 -27.38
CA TRP A 59 -9.09 6.57 -27.45
C TRP A 59 -8.79 7.03 -28.88
N SER A 60 -9.18 6.22 -29.87
CA SER A 60 -9.00 6.49 -31.29
C SER A 60 -10.32 6.94 -31.91
N ASP A 61 -10.32 8.13 -32.53
CA ASP A 61 -11.49 8.66 -33.22
C ASP A 61 -11.97 7.74 -34.35
N GLU A 62 -11.06 6.99 -34.98
CA GLU A 62 -11.39 6.03 -36.02
C GLU A 62 -12.13 4.81 -35.45
N GLU A 63 -11.63 4.25 -34.36
CA GLU A 63 -12.26 3.12 -33.67
C GLU A 63 -13.63 3.52 -33.12
N ILE A 64 -13.75 4.70 -32.52
CA ILE A 64 -15.03 5.27 -32.06
C ILE A 64 -16.04 5.31 -33.22
N LYS A 65 -15.66 5.84 -34.38
CA LYS A 65 -16.54 5.88 -35.57
C LYS A 65 -16.94 4.49 -36.05
N ARG A 66 -16.06 3.48 -35.96
CA ARG A 66 -16.35 2.09 -36.33
C ARG A 66 -17.33 1.44 -35.35
N VAL A 67 -17.15 1.67 -34.04
CA VAL A 67 -18.06 1.20 -32.99
C VAL A 67 -19.46 1.81 -33.16
N MET A 68 -19.54 3.12 -33.38
CA MET A 68 -20.81 3.83 -33.58
C MET A 68 -21.57 3.29 -34.81
N ARG A 69 -20.88 3.07 -35.94
CA ARG A 69 -21.47 2.46 -37.15
C ARG A 69 -21.97 1.03 -36.92
N LEU A 70 -21.21 0.22 -36.18
CA LEU A 70 -21.64 -1.14 -35.83
C LEU A 70 -22.91 -1.11 -34.97
N ALA A 71 -22.97 -0.22 -33.98
CA ALA A 71 -24.11 -0.07 -33.10
C ALA A 71 -25.37 0.37 -33.86
N GLU A 72 -25.24 1.36 -34.75
CA GLU A 72 -26.34 1.82 -35.62
C GLU A 72 -26.88 0.69 -36.49
N ASN A 73 -26.01 -0.06 -37.18
CA ASN A 73 -26.38 -1.18 -38.04
C ASN A 73 -27.10 -2.33 -37.29
N LYS A 74 -26.87 -2.45 -35.98
CA LYS A 74 -27.43 -3.49 -35.12
C LYS A 74 -28.54 -2.98 -34.21
N ASN A 75 -28.95 -1.72 -34.38
CA ASN A 75 -29.94 -1.04 -33.53
C ASN A 75 -29.60 -1.14 -32.03
N ILE A 76 -28.32 -0.94 -31.69
CA ILE A 76 -27.78 -0.96 -30.33
C ILE A 76 -27.55 0.49 -29.89
N ARG A 77 -27.91 0.79 -28.64
CA ARG A 77 -27.70 2.11 -28.07
C ARG A 77 -26.26 2.26 -27.59
N VAL A 78 -25.58 3.33 -28.00
CA VAL A 78 -24.28 3.71 -27.43
C VAL A 78 -24.49 4.79 -26.37
N ILE A 79 -23.81 4.67 -25.24
CA ILE A 79 -23.80 5.66 -24.16
C ILE A 79 -22.35 5.98 -23.83
N LEU A 80 -22.00 7.28 -23.76
CA LEU A 80 -20.65 7.67 -23.37
C LEU A 80 -20.49 7.59 -21.85
N ARG A 81 -19.28 7.31 -21.39
CA ARG A 81 -18.95 7.33 -19.96
C ARG A 81 -19.19 8.72 -19.36
N ASN A 82 -19.86 8.76 -18.20
CA ASN A 82 -20.41 9.91 -17.46
C ASN A 82 -21.67 10.56 -18.04
N GLU A 83 -22.28 9.99 -19.09
CA GLU A 83 -23.63 10.38 -19.49
C GLU A 83 -24.69 9.71 -18.60
N THR A 84 -25.84 10.36 -18.46
CA THR A 84 -26.98 9.79 -17.73
C THR A 84 -27.60 8.68 -18.55
N ILE A 85 -27.70 7.48 -18.00
CA ILE A 85 -28.35 6.34 -18.64
C ILE A 85 -29.87 6.42 -18.38
N PRO A 86 -30.73 6.51 -19.41
CA PRO A 86 -32.18 6.47 -19.22
C PRO A 86 -32.67 5.16 -18.61
N SER A 87 -33.73 5.23 -17.80
CA SER A 87 -34.30 4.08 -17.08
C SER A 87 -35.13 3.13 -17.95
N ASN A 88 -35.61 3.56 -19.12
CA ASN A 88 -36.38 2.74 -20.06
C ASN A 88 -35.62 2.59 -21.38
N ILE A 89 -34.92 1.47 -21.56
CA ILE A 89 -34.17 1.17 -22.79
C ILE A 89 -34.53 -0.25 -23.22
N GLY A 90 -35.25 -0.40 -24.33
CA GLY A 90 -35.63 -1.70 -24.91
C GLY A 90 -34.59 -2.31 -25.86
N HIS A 91 -33.38 -1.77 -25.90
CA HIS A 91 -32.28 -2.20 -26.76
C HIS A 91 -31.02 -2.50 -25.94
N PRO A 92 -30.10 -3.36 -26.44
CA PRO A 92 -28.78 -3.53 -25.84
C PRO A 92 -28.03 -2.19 -25.75
N ILE A 93 -27.13 -2.09 -24.77
CA ILE A 93 -26.33 -0.91 -24.49
C ILE A 93 -24.84 -1.24 -24.61
N ILE A 94 -24.16 -0.52 -25.51
CA ILE A 94 -22.70 -0.38 -25.51
C ILE A 94 -22.35 0.85 -24.68
N MET A 95 -21.60 0.68 -23.60
CA MET A 95 -20.97 1.80 -22.92
C MET A 95 -19.60 2.07 -23.55
N LEU A 96 -19.45 3.25 -24.14
CA LEU A 96 -18.20 3.68 -24.75
C LEU A 96 -17.39 4.52 -23.76
N ASP A 97 -16.28 3.98 -23.30
CA ASP A 97 -15.32 4.65 -22.43
C ASP A 97 -14.18 5.24 -23.26
N THR A 98 -14.31 6.54 -23.55
CA THR A 98 -13.31 7.32 -24.28
C THR A 98 -12.39 8.11 -23.37
N ILE A 99 -12.48 7.89 -22.05
CA ILE A 99 -11.74 8.68 -21.08
C ILE A 99 -10.33 8.11 -20.98
N LYS A 100 -9.34 8.91 -21.40
CA LYS A 100 -7.94 8.55 -21.21
C LYS A 100 -7.64 8.48 -19.72
N PRO A 101 -7.03 7.39 -19.24
CA PRO A 101 -6.44 7.38 -17.91
C PRO A 101 -5.54 8.61 -17.79
N SER A 102 -5.70 9.40 -16.74
CA SER A 102 -4.82 10.53 -16.50
C SER A 102 -3.38 10.02 -16.40
N ASP A 103 -2.50 10.48 -17.29
CA ASP A 103 -1.07 10.20 -17.19
C ASP A 103 -0.62 10.57 -15.77
N LEU A 104 -0.09 9.61 -15.02
CA LEU A 104 0.36 9.79 -13.64
C LEU A 104 1.52 10.80 -13.42
N PRO A 105 2.14 11.48 -14.41
CA PRO A 105 3.05 12.58 -14.15
C PRO A 105 2.47 13.94 -14.59
N SER A 106 2.06 14.75 -13.60
CA SER A 106 2.24 16.22 -13.52
C SER A 106 1.30 16.85 -12.50
N LEU A 107 1.03 16.17 -11.37
CA LEU A 107 0.53 16.86 -10.19
C LEU A 107 1.67 17.73 -9.65
N LYS A 108 1.78 18.95 -10.20
CA LYS A 108 2.41 20.07 -9.52
C LYS A 108 1.76 20.16 -8.14
N THR A 109 2.51 19.73 -7.13
CA THR A 109 2.38 20.07 -5.71
C THR A 109 1.06 20.76 -5.36
N SER A 110 -0.06 20.02 -5.26
CA SER A 110 -1.22 20.56 -4.55
C SER A 110 -0.85 20.51 -3.08
N SER A 111 -0.36 21.62 -2.56
CA SER A 111 0.17 21.83 -1.21
C SER A 111 -0.88 21.72 -0.11
N SER A 112 -2.04 21.12 -0.35
CA SER A 112 -3.00 20.85 0.71
C SER A 112 -2.45 19.68 1.54
N ARG A 113 -1.60 20.02 2.51
CA ARG A 113 -1.35 19.17 3.67
C ARG A 113 -2.72 18.75 4.21
N LYS A 114 -3.11 17.50 3.96
CA LYS A 114 -3.91 16.81 4.96
C LYS A 114 -2.94 16.53 6.10
N GLU A 115 -2.74 17.52 6.97
CA GLU A 115 -2.37 17.20 8.34
C GLU A 115 -3.47 16.26 8.81
N LEU A 116 -3.12 15.00 9.02
CA LEU A 116 -4.00 14.03 9.67
C LEU A 116 -4.34 14.65 11.01
N ILE A 117 -5.46 15.37 11.08
CA ILE A 117 -6.06 15.80 12.34
C ILE A 117 -6.33 14.49 13.07
N ALA A 118 -5.44 14.15 13.99
CA ALA A 118 -5.61 13.08 14.95
C ALA A 118 -6.84 13.47 15.78
N TYR A 119 -8.02 13.04 15.32
CA TYR A 119 -9.26 13.20 16.07
C TYR A 119 -9.14 12.34 17.34
N LYS A 120 -8.65 12.97 18.43
CA LYS A 120 -8.76 12.43 19.79
C LYS A 120 -10.25 12.32 20.12
N LEU A 121 -10.83 11.14 19.94
CA LEU A 121 -12.18 10.82 20.36
C LEU A 121 -12.15 9.66 21.37
N PRO A 122 -13.05 9.65 22.36
CA PRO A 122 -13.00 8.73 23.50
C PRO A 122 -13.25 7.27 23.10
N MET A 123 -12.57 6.37 23.83
CA MET A 123 -12.23 4.99 23.49
C MET A 123 -13.35 3.95 23.69
N SER A 124 -14.61 4.37 23.76
CA SER A 124 -15.73 3.45 23.92
C SER A 124 -16.35 3.16 22.55
N GLU A 125 -15.99 2.00 21.98
CA GLU A 125 -16.65 1.24 20.90
C GLU A 125 -17.30 2.05 19.74
N LEU A 126 -16.91 1.71 18.50
CA LEU A 126 -17.49 2.14 17.19
C LEU A 126 -16.82 3.29 16.43
N LEU A 127 -15.67 3.84 16.82
CA LEU A 127 -15.08 4.95 16.05
C LEU A 127 -14.40 4.53 14.73
N GLY A 128 -13.59 3.47 14.72
CA GLY A 128 -12.96 2.94 13.50
C GLY A 128 -14.00 2.48 12.46
N LEU A 129 -14.94 1.64 12.91
CA LEU A 129 -16.04 1.15 12.07
C LEU A 129 -16.91 2.29 11.53
N ARG A 130 -17.32 3.27 12.36
CA ARG A 130 -18.12 4.42 11.89
C ARG A 130 -17.37 5.25 10.85
N GLN A 131 -16.05 5.44 10.98
CA GLN A 131 -15.28 6.21 10.00
C GLN A 131 -15.10 5.44 8.68
N HIS A 132 -14.96 4.11 8.72
CA HIS A 132 -14.94 3.27 7.52
C HIS A 132 -16.31 3.27 6.84
N LEU A 133 -17.39 3.10 7.60
CA LEU A 133 -18.77 3.18 7.10
C LEU A 133 -19.08 4.56 6.50
N LYS A 134 -18.57 5.66 7.08
CA LYS A 134 -18.67 7.01 6.49
C LYS A 134 -17.99 7.08 5.11
N SER A 135 -16.87 6.38 4.92
CA SER A 135 -16.17 6.30 3.63
C SER A 135 -16.93 5.46 2.59
N LEU A 136 -17.89 4.64 3.03
CA LEU A 136 -18.81 3.88 2.16
C LEU A 136 -20.06 4.69 1.76
N VAL A 137 -20.24 5.91 2.29
CA VAL A 137 -21.32 6.82 1.90
C VAL A 137 -20.82 7.78 0.83
N ILE A 138 -21.56 7.88 -0.29
CA ILE A 138 -21.25 8.84 -1.37
C ILE A 138 -21.45 10.26 -0.83
N HIS A 139 -20.37 11.01 -0.67
CA HIS A 139 -20.48 12.37 -0.19
C HIS A 139 -20.91 13.31 -1.34
N GLN A 140 -21.87 14.19 -1.08
CA GLN A 140 -22.31 15.24 -2.00
C GLN A 140 -21.14 16.10 -2.56
N LYS A 141 -20.03 16.19 -1.81
CA LYS A 141 -18.81 16.91 -2.17
C LYS A 141 -17.99 16.22 -3.28
N CYS A 142 -18.17 14.92 -3.47
CA CYS A 142 -17.63 14.22 -4.63
C CYS A 142 -18.21 14.78 -5.94
N ARG A 143 -19.50 15.16 -5.93
CA ARG A 143 -20.19 15.79 -7.08
C ARG A 143 -19.62 17.18 -7.38
N GLU A 144 -19.29 17.95 -6.36
CA GLU A 144 -18.68 19.28 -6.48
C GLU A 144 -17.28 19.21 -7.14
N CYS A 145 -16.48 18.19 -6.80
CA CYS A 145 -15.15 17.98 -7.40
C CYS A 145 -15.18 17.72 -8.91
N GLN A 146 -16.15 16.94 -9.39
CA GLN A 146 -16.33 16.69 -10.83
C GLN A 146 -16.81 17.94 -11.57
N LEU A 147 -17.74 18.70 -10.98
CA LEU A 147 -18.24 19.95 -11.55
C LEU A 147 -17.12 21.01 -11.65
N ALA A 148 -16.22 21.06 -10.67
CA ALA A 148 -15.11 22.01 -10.64
C ALA A 148 -13.94 21.64 -11.59
N SER A 149 -13.69 20.34 -11.81
CA SER A 149 -12.53 19.88 -12.60
C SER A 149 -12.87 19.50 -14.04
N GLY A 150 -14.15 19.34 -14.40
CA GLY A 150 -14.58 18.94 -15.74
C GLY A 150 -14.09 17.56 -16.20
N SER A 151 -13.43 16.80 -15.32
CA SER A 151 -12.76 15.54 -15.63
C SER A 151 -13.31 14.39 -14.79
N ALA A 152 -13.28 13.17 -15.35
CA ALA A 152 -13.68 11.99 -14.61
C ALA A 152 -12.69 11.67 -13.50
N CYS A 153 -13.18 11.39 -12.30
CA CYS A 153 -12.33 10.89 -11.21
C CYS A 153 -11.91 9.46 -11.51
N HIS A 154 -10.64 9.27 -11.90
CA HIS A 154 -10.02 7.96 -12.14
C HIS A 154 -9.63 7.23 -10.84
N GLY A 155 -9.52 7.96 -9.73
CA GLY A 155 -9.02 7.46 -8.47
C GLY A 155 -7.53 7.08 -8.54
N TYR A 156 -6.67 7.81 -7.84
CA TYR A 156 -5.23 7.56 -7.87
C TYR A 156 -4.89 6.14 -7.38
N CYS A 157 -4.39 5.30 -8.27
CA CYS A 157 -4.14 3.90 -7.96
C CYS A 157 -2.86 3.40 -8.64
N GLU A 158 -1.90 2.94 -7.84
CA GLU A 158 -0.65 2.34 -8.33
C GLU A 158 -0.85 0.97 -8.99
N VAL A 159 -2.01 0.35 -8.78
CA VAL A 159 -2.31 -0.99 -9.28
C VAL A 159 -3.05 -0.95 -10.63
N ALA A 160 -3.91 0.06 -10.83
CA ALA A 160 -4.74 0.19 -12.03
C ALA A 160 -3.96 0.18 -13.37
N PRO A 161 -2.76 0.79 -13.49
CA PRO A 161 -1.97 0.72 -14.73
C PRO A 161 -1.65 -0.71 -15.19
N PHE A 162 -1.53 -1.64 -14.25
CA PHE A 162 -1.20 -3.04 -14.52
C PHE A 162 -2.42 -3.91 -14.87
N PHE A 163 -3.61 -3.30 -14.90
CA PHE A 163 -4.86 -3.90 -15.35
C PHE A 163 -5.46 -3.07 -16.48
N ASN A 164 -4.61 -2.55 -17.37
CA ASN A 164 -4.96 -1.73 -18.51
C ASN A 164 -5.89 -0.55 -18.17
N TRP A 165 -5.82 -0.03 -16.93
CA TRP A 165 -6.70 1.03 -16.44
C TRP A 165 -8.20 0.71 -16.46
N ILE A 166 -8.58 -0.57 -16.42
CA ILE A 166 -9.97 -0.97 -16.24
C ILE A 166 -10.47 -0.43 -14.89
N GLU A 167 -11.55 0.34 -14.90
CA GLU A 167 -12.07 1.07 -13.72
C GLU A 167 -12.31 0.18 -12.51
N THR A 168 -12.75 -1.06 -12.72
CA THR A 168 -12.94 -2.08 -11.69
C THR A 168 -11.70 -2.29 -10.83
N TRP A 169 -10.51 -2.16 -11.42
CA TRP A 169 -9.20 -2.29 -10.77
C TRP A 169 -8.63 -0.96 -10.29
N SER A 170 -9.37 0.15 -10.37
CA SER A 170 -9.02 1.45 -9.82
C SER A 170 -9.30 1.53 -8.32
N SER A 171 -8.99 2.66 -7.67
CA SER A 171 -9.46 2.87 -6.30
C SER A 171 -10.96 3.12 -6.24
N LYS A 172 -11.55 3.76 -7.27
CA LYS A 172 -12.98 4.05 -7.32
C LYS A 172 -13.79 2.76 -7.53
N GLY A 173 -13.41 1.91 -8.48
CA GLY A 173 -14.04 0.59 -8.69
C GLY A 173 -14.02 -0.27 -7.42
N ARG A 174 -12.87 -0.36 -6.75
CA ARG A 174 -12.75 -1.08 -5.47
C ARG A 174 -13.67 -0.55 -4.37
N ILE A 175 -13.88 0.77 -4.27
CA ILE A 175 -14.78 1.34 -3.27
C ILE A 175 -16.25 1.04 -3.60
N ILE A 176 -16.62 1.08 -4.88
CA ILE A 176 -17.96 0.70 -5.33
C ILE A 176 -18.23 -0.76 -4.93
N LEU A 177 -17.32 -1.67 -5.28
CA LEU A 177 -17.44 -3.09 -4.92
C LEU A 177 -17.47 -3.29 -3.40
N ALA A 178 -16.56 -2.67 -2.65
CA ALA A 178 -16.54 -2.72 -1.20
C ALA A 178 -17.88 -2.27 -0.59
N ARG A 179 -18.42 -1.15 -1.06
CA ARG A 179 -19.69 -0.58 -0.58
C ARG A 179 -20.87 -1.49 -0.87
N GLU A 180 -20.99 -1.99 -2.09
CA GLU A 180 -22.15 -2.79 -2.48
C GLU A 180 -22.09 -4.20 -1.89
N LEU A 181 -20.90 -4.77 -1.67
CA LEU A 181 -20.70 -5.97 -0.84
C LEU A 181 -21.17 -5.75 0.60
N THR A 182 -20.76 -4.64 1.24
CA THR A 182 -21.17 -4.32 2.62
C THR A 182 -22.68 -4.11 2.73
N LYS A 183 -23.33 -3.58 1.68
CA LYS A 183 -24.80 -3.44 1.63
C LYS A 183 -25.54 -4.74 1.32
N GLY A 184 -24.85 -5.84 1.02
CA GLY A 184 -25.47 -7.11 0.62
C GLY A 184 -26.22 -7.03 -0.71
N ARG A 185 -25.80 -6.15 -1.63
CA ARG A 185 -26.43 -6.00 -2.96
C ARG A 185 -25.75 -6.83 -4.04
N ILE A 186 -24.53 -7.27 -3.78
CA ILE A 186 -23.77 -8.20 -4.61
C ILE A 186 -23.17 -9.27 -3.72
N GLU A 187 -23.07 -10.48 -4.25
CA GLU A 187 -22.41 -11.60 -3.57
C GLU A 187 -20.90 -11.60 -3.89
N PRO A 188 -20.07 -12.13 -2.99
CA PRO A 188 -18.64 -12.25 -3.22
C PRO A 188 -18.33 -13.29 -4.30
N THR A 189 -17.54 -12.89 -5.30
CA THR A 189 -16.97 -13.77 -6.33
C THR A 189 -15.45 -13.87 -6.19
N GLU A 190 -14.84 -14.87 -6.83
CA GLU A 190 -13.37 -14.97 -6.90
C GLU A 190 -12.76 -13.73 -7.58
N LYS A 191 -13.41 -13.19 -8.62
CA LYS A 191 -12.94 -11.97 -9.29
C LYS A 191 -12.99 -10.76 -8.36
N ILE A 192 -14.09 -10.55 -7.61
CA ILE A 192 -14.19 -9.46 -6.62
C ILE A 192 -13.11 -9.62 -5.53
N GLN A 193 -12.89 -10.85 -5.05
CA GLN A 193 -11.79 -11.14 -4.13
C GLN A 193 -10.45 -10.71 -4.74
N ASN A 194 -10.15 -11.12 -5.97
CA ASN A 194 -8.90 -10.77 -6.65
C ASN A 194 -8.73 -9.26 -6.82
N ILE A 195 -9.82 -8.55 -7.18
CA ILE A 195 -9.85 -7.08 -7.30
C ILE A 195 -9.52 -6.42 -5.95
N LEU A 196 -10.14 -6.85 -4.86
CA LEU A 196 -9.92 -6.26 -3.55
C LEU A 196 -8.54 -6.61 -2.97
N PHE A 197 -8.07 -7.85 -3.14
CA PHE A 197 -6.78 -8.33 -2.60
C PHE A 197 -5.56 -7.92 -3.45
N SER A 198 -5.74 -7.50 -4.70
CA SER A 198 -4.67 -6.86 -5.50
C SER A 198 -4.28 -5.47 -5.01
N CYS A 199 -5.10 -4.81 -4.18
CA CYS A 199 -4.78 -3.51 -3.61
C CYS A 199 -3.58 -3.59 -2.64
N THR A 200 -2.63 -2.65 -2.71
CA THR A 200 -1.50 -2.61 -1.76
C THR A 200 -1.87 -1.98 -0.42
N LEU A 201 -3.11 -1.46 -0.28
CA LEU A 201 -3.58 -0.64 0.84
C LEU A 201 -2.70 0.58 1.15
N CYS A 202 -1.86 1.01 0.20
CA CYS A 202 -0.90 2.08 0.44
C CYS A 202 -1.56 3.44 0.72
N GLY A 203 -2.81 3.65 0.28
CA GLY A 203 -3.52 4.90 0.50
C GLY A 203 -3.13 6.04 -0.44
N HIS A 204 -2.56 5.79 -1.63
CA HIS A 204 -2.24 6.88 -2.58
C HIS A 204 -3.54 7.58 -3.01
N CYS A 205 -4.58 6.81 -3.32
CA CYS A 205 -5.94 7.33 -3.53
C CYS A 205 -6.45 8.23 -2.40
N TYR A 206 -6.07 7.98 -1.15
CA TYR A 206 -6.46 8.82 -0.02
C TYR A 206 -5.63 10.10 0.06
N GLY A 207 -4.30 9.97 -0.07
CA GLY A 207 -3.35 11.08 0.00
C GLY A 207 -3.55 12.11 -1.10
N ALA A 208 -3.88 11.67 -2.32
CA ALA A 208 -4.10 12.55 -3.47
C ALA A 208 -5.55 13.05 -3.60
N CYS A 209 -6.49 12.51 -2.82
CA CYS A 209 -7.87 12.98 -2.83
C CYS A 209 -7.99 14.28 -2.03
N THR A 210 -8.66 15.30 -2.55
CA THR A 210 -8.91 16.57 -1.83
C THR A 210 -10.04 16.49 -0.80
N LEU A 211 -10.71 15.34 -0.68
CA LEU A 211 -11.82 15.14 0.26
C LEU A 211 -11.33 14.48 1.55
N ASP A 212 -11.52 15.14 2.69
CA ASP A 212 -10.95 14.70 3.98
C ASP A 212 -11.59 13.44 4.57
N HIS A 213 -12.85 13.17 4.24
CA HIS A 213 -13.66 12.11 4.85
C HIS A 213 -13.61 10.77 4.11
N LEU A 214 -13.03 10.74 2.90
CA LEU A 214 -13.05 9.53 2.07
C LEU A 214 -11.79 8.69 2.27
N ASN A 215 -11.80 7.82 3.29
CA ASN A 215 -10.68 6.94 3.58
C ASN A 215 -10.76 5.63 2.76
N THR A 216 -10.38 5.76 1.50
CA THR A 216 -10.46 4.72 0.46
C THR A 216 -9.79 3.41 0.86
N TYR A 217 -8.57 3.44 1.39
CA TYR A 217 -7.82 2.23 1.73
C TYR A 217 -8.41 1.52 2.96
N LYS A 218 -8.92 2.26 3.95
CA LYS A 218 -9.61 1.66 5.11
C LYS A 218 -10.92 1.01 4.70
N ALA A 219 -11.68 1.61 3.78
CA ALA A 219 -12.88 0.99 3.22
C ALA A 219 -12.57 -0.35 2.52
N ILE A 220 -11.48 -0.41 1.74
CA ILE A 220 -11.02 -1.64 1.10
C ILE A 220 -10.56 -2.67 2.14
N ALA A 221 -9.80 -2.26 3.16
CA ALA A 221 -9.37 -3.15 4.24
C ALA A 221 -10.57 -3.73 5.01
N TYR A 222 -11.60 -2.91 5.27
CA TYR A 222 -12.84 -3.37 5.88
C TYR A 222 -13.61 -4.36 5.00
N ALA A 223 -13.71 -4.12 3.69
CA ALA A 223 -14.31 -5.09 2.78
C ALA A 223 -13.56 -6.43 2.79
N ARG A 224 -12.21 -6.43 2.84
CA ARG A 224 -11.44 -7.66 3.01
C ARG A 224 -11.76 -8.38 4.32
N HIS A 225 -11.98 -7.63 5.40
CA HIS A 225 -12.39 -8.21 6.68
C HIS A 225 -13.76 -8.89 6.61
N GLU A 226 -14.75 -8.23 6.02
CA GLU A 226 -16.09 -8.82 5.81
C GLU A 226 -16.03 -10.07 4.91
N LEU A 227 -15.18 -10.06 3.89
CA LEU A 227 -14.92 -11.24 3.06
C LEU A 227 -14.27 -12.37 3.86
N ALA A 228 -13.25 -12.07 4.66
CA ALA A 228 -12.56 -13.06 5.48
C ALA A 228 -13.51 -13.73 6.49
N LYS A 229 -14.42 -12.97 7.13
CA LYS A 229 -15.45 -13.52 8.02
C LYS A 229 -16.40 -14.51 7.33
N LYS A 230 -16.65 -14.31 6.03
CA LYS A 230 -17.46 -15.20 5.19
C LYS A 230 -16.64 -16.33 4.54
N GLY A 231 -15.34 -16.44 4.83
CA GLY A 231 -14.44 -17.43 4.24
C GLY A 231 -13.92 -17.10 2.83
N TYR A 232 -14.22 -15.91 2.30
CA TYR A 232 -13.80 -15.46 0.97
C TYR A 232 -12.44 -14.75 0.99
N VAL A 233 -11.41 -15.47 1.45
CA VAL A 233 -10.02 -15.00 1.46
C VAL A 233 -9.21 -15.77 0.39
N PRO A 234 -8.21 -15.15 -0.26
CA PRO A 234 -7.30 -15.91 -1.11
C PRO A 234 -6.68 -17.09 -0.37
N ARG A 235 -6.71 -18.27 -1.00
CA ARG A 235 -6.28 -19.54 -0.40
C ARG A 235 -4.88 -19.49 0.21
N ILE A 236 -3.99 -18.69 -0.38
CA ILE A 236 -2.63 -18.51 0.14
C ILE A 236 -2.60 -17.95 1.57
N PHE A 237 -3.62 -17.19 2.00
CA PHE A 237 -3.71 -16.60 3.33
C PHE A 237 -4.46 -17.45 4.34
N THR A 238 -5.06 -18.59 3.96
CA THR A 238 -5.89 -19.41 4.88
C THR A 238 -5.11 -19.87 6.12
N GLU A 239 -3.83 -20.21 5.98
CA GLU A 239 -2.98 -20.66 7.10
C GLU A 239 -2.31 -19.50 7.86
N LEU A 240 -2.49 -18.26 7.41
CA LEU A 240 -1.80 -17.09 7.98
C LEU A 240 -2.08 -16.91 9.49
N PRO A 241 -3.34 -16.99 9.98
CA PRO A 241 -3.61 -16.76 11.39
C PRO A 241 -2.99 -17.81 12.31
N GLU A 242 -3.07 -19.08 11.92
CA GLU A 242 -2.46 -20.18 12.67
C GLU A 242 -0.93 -20.06 12.70
N ARG A 243 -0.32 -19.75 11.55
CA ARG A 243 1.13 -19.57 11.43
C ARG A 243 1.63 -18.43 12.33
N ILE A 244 0.97 -17.27 12.31
CA ILE A 244 1.35 -16.15 13.19
C ILE A 244 1.16 -16.51 14.66
N SER A 245 0.03 -17.14 15.01
CA SER A 245 -0.28 -17.49 16.40
C SER A 245 0.74 -18.48 17.00
N LYS A 246 1.05 -19.55 16.26
CA LYS A 246 1.92 -20.65 16.71
C LYS A 246 3.40 -20.36 16.54
N GLN A 247 3.79 -19.77 15.40
CA GLN A 247 5.19 -19.66 15.00
C GLN A 247 5.72 -18.22 15.02
N GLY A 248 4.84 -17.21 15.18
CA GLY A 248 5.25 -15.82 15.28
C GLY A 248 5.86 -15.24 13.99
N ALA A 249 5.55 -15.84 12.83
CA ALA A 249 6.07 -15.41 11.54
C ALA A 249 4.99 -15.47 10.43
N PRO A 250 5.02 -14.54 9.47
CA PRO A 250 4.11 -14.57 8.33
C PRO A 250 4.50 -15.62 7.27
N LEU A 251 3.65 -15.81 6.27
CA LEU A 251 3.79 -16.85 5.24
C LEU A 251 5.05 -16.72 4.40
N MET A 252 5.50 -15.50 4.13
CA MET A 252 6.68 -15.23 3.32
C MET A 252 8.03 -15.60 3.99
N ILE A 253 8.00 -16.06 5.25
CA ILE A 253 9.18 -16.44 6.02
C ILE A 253 9.29 -17.96 6.09
N ASP A 254 10.35 -18.51 5.51
CA ASP A 254 10.68 -19.92 5.64
C ASP A 254 11.43 -20.20 6.95
N LEU A 255 10.74 -20.81 7.90
CA LEU A 255 11.27 -21.13 9.23
C LEU A 255 12.15 -22.37 9.27
N ALA A 256 12.10 -23.24 8.25
CA ALA A 256 12.96 -24.43 8.20
C ALA A 256 14.42 -24.05 7.95
N ARG A 257 14.65 -22.90 7.30
CA ARG A 257 16.00 -22.47 6.92
C ARG A 257 16.77 -21.79 8.05
N ARG A 258 16.11 -21.02 8.92
CA ARG A 258 16.77 -20.13 9.88
C ARG A 258 15.90 -19.87 11.11
N THR A 259 16.52 -19.83 12.30
CA THR A 259 15.90 -19.32 13.53
C THR A 259 15.76 -17.79 13.48
N ARG A 260 15.08 -17.14 14.42
CA ARG A 260 14.96 -15.66 14.38
C ARG A 260 16.30 -14.98 14.67
N THR A 261 17.09 -15.61 15.53
CA THR A 261 18.33 -15.08 16.11
C THR A 261 19.60 -15.60 15.45
N TRP A 262 19.51 -16.33 14.33
CA TRP A 262 20.64 -16.96 13.63
C TRP A 262 21.83 -16.01 13.34
N TRP A 263 21.52 -14.74 13.09
CA TRP A 263 22.46 -13.68 12.74
C TRP A 263 23.14 -13.04 13.96
N LEU A 264 22.76 -13.37 15.19
CA LEU A 264 23.44 -12.86 16.40
C LEU A 264 24.92 -13.26 16.43
N SER A 265 25.29 -14.37 15.77
CA SER A 265 26.69 -14.80 15.59
C SER A 265 27.54 -13.84 14.74
N ARG A 266 26.91 -12.89 14.03
CA ARG A 266 27.58 -11.85 13.23
C ARG A 266 27.90 -10.59 14.03
N LEU A 267 27.49 -10.53 15.29
CA LEU A 267 27.81 -9.42 16.19
C LEU A 267 29.01 -9.78 17.06
N SER A 268 29.84 -8.78 17.37
CA SER A 268 30.95 -8.92 18.34
C SER A 268 30.45 -9.27 19.74
N GLU A 269 29.32 -8.69 20.12
CA GLU A 269 28.66 -8.91 21.41
C GLU A 269 27.16 -9.18 21.19
N LYS A 270 26.54 -9.99 22.05
CA LYS A 270 25.09 -10.24 21.99
C LYS A 270 24.33 -9.13 22.74
N PRO A 271 23.21 -8.62 22.20
CA PRO A 271 22.36 -7.66 22.90
C PRO A 271 21.77 -8.23 24.20
N LYS A 272 21.43 -7.36 25.15
CA LYS A 272 20.64 -7.72 26.33
C LYS A 272 19.28 -8.29 25.90
N LEU A 273 18.75 -9.22 26.69
CA LEU A 273 17.41 -9.80 26.47
C LEU A 273 16.37 -9.32 27.47
N GLU A 274 16.79 -8.55 28.47
CA GLU A 274 15.97 -8.02 29.55
C GLU A 274 16.64 -6.79 30.16
N ASN A 275 15.89 -6.03 30.97
CA ASN A 275 16.38 -4.93 31.79
C ASN A 275 17.15 -3.84 31.02
N ALA A 276 16.49 -3.22 30.04
CA ALA A 276 16.99 -2.03 29.37
C ALA A 276 15.85 -1.02 29.11
N GLU A 277 16.18 0.27 29.00
CA GLU A 277 15.18 1.32 28.77
C GLU A 277 14.54 1.27 27.38
N VAL A 278 15.32 0.85 26.37
CA VAL A 278 14.88 0.75 24.98
C VAL A 278 14.72 -0.71 24.57
N LEU A 279 13.57 -1.06 23.98
CA LEU A 279 13.36 -2.33 23.32
C LEU A 279 13.51 -2.16 21.82
N TYR A 280 14.48 -2.85 21.21
CA TYR A 280 14.57 -2.94 19.76
C TYR A 280 13.67 -4.09 19.25
N TRP A 281 12.58 -3.71 18.60
CA TRP A 281 11.70 -4.63 17.88
C TRP A 281 12.23 -4.85 16.46
N VAL A 282 12.82 -6.03 16.22
CA VAL A 282 13.51 -6.36 14.97
C VAL A 282 12.52 -6.52 13.81
N GLY A 283 11.40 -7.17 14.06
CA GLY A 283 10.43 -7.57 13.04
C GLY A 283 10.83 -8.82 12.25
N CYS A 284 9.85 -9.47 11.63
CA CYS A 284 10.03 -10.76 10.95
C CYS A 284 10.89 -10.65 9.68
N VAL A 285 10.60 -9.71 8.78
CA VAL A 285 11.31 -9.59 7.50
C VAL A 285 12.79 -9.28 7.73
N THR A 286 13.09 -8.36 8.65
CA THR A 286 14.45 -8.02 9.08
C THR A 286 15.16 -9.24 9.66
N ALA A 287 14.57 -9.91 10.65
CA ALA A 287 15.23 -11.02 11.36
C ALA A 287 15.56 -12.22 10.45
N TYR A 288 14.63 -12.60 9.57
CA TYR A 288 14.78 -13.82 8.77
C TYR A 288 15.41 -13.58 7.40
N ARG A 289 15.16 -12.43 6.75
CA ARG A 289 15.61 -12.17 5.37
C ARG A 289 16.71 -11.11 5.27
N HIS A 290 16.61 -10.04 6.04
CA HIS A 290 17.50 -8.86 5.92
C HIS A 290 18.25 -8.56 7.21
N TYR A 291 19.00 -9.54 7.69
CA TYR A 291 19.76 -9.45 8.94
C TYR A 291 20.75 -8.27 8.97
N ASN A 292 21.23 -7.81 7.81
CA ASN A 292 22.08 -6.62 7.73
C ASN A 292 21.41 -5.38 8.32
N ILE A 293 20.09 -5.23 8.17
CA ILE A 293 19.33 -4.13 8.78
C ILE A 293 19.35 -4.27 10.31
N ALA A 294 19.17 -5.49 10.83
CA ALA A 294 19.22 -5.76 12.26
C ALA A 294 20.60 -5.49 12.86
N VAL A 295 21.66 -6.01 12.22
CA VAL A 295 23.05 -5.78 12.61
C VAL A 295 23.40 -4.29 12.55
N SER A 296 22.98 -3.60 11.49
CA SER A 296 23.26 -2.17 11.34
C SER A 296 22.55 -1.33 12.39
N THR A 297 21.28 -1.63 12.67
CA THR A 297 20.53 -0.98 13.75
C THR A 297 21.23 -1.16 15.10
N ILE A 298 21.64 -2.39 15.44
CA ILE A 298 22.32 -2.69 16.70
C ILE A 298 23.66 -1.95 16.82
N ASN A 299 24.44 -1.89 15.75
CA ASN A 299 25.72 -1.17 15.77
C ASN A 299 25.50 0.33 15.97
N ILE A 300 24.47 0.93 15.34
CA ILE A 300 24.12 2.34 15.56
C ILE A 300 23.72 2.60 17.01
N LEU A 301 22.88 1.73 17.58
CA LEU A 301 22.46 1.85 18.99
C LEU A 301 23.65 1.76 19.95
N ARG A 302 24.63 0.89 19.65
CA ARG A 302 25.86 0.75 20.44
C ARG A 302 26.76 1.96 20.34
N GLU A 303 27.00 2.45 19.11
CA GLU A 303 27.83 3.64 18.89
C GLU A 303 27.27 4.84 19.64
N ALA A 304 25.94 4.97 19.68
CA ALA A 304 25.26 6.01 20.43
C ALA A 304 25.10 5.72 21.95
N ASN A 305 25.74 4.67 22.46
CA ASN A 305 25.69 4.24 23.86
C ASN A 305 24.26 4.10 24.40
N VAL A 306 23.34 3.55 23.59
CA VAL A 306 21.95 3.31 23.99
C VAL A 306 21.89 2.07 24.87
N ASP A 307 21.20 2.16 26.02
CA ASP A 307 20.85 0.99 26.81
C ASP A 307 19.62 0.30 26.20
N PHE A 308 19.86 -0.74 25.40
CA PHE A 308 18.80 -1.46 24.70
C PHE A 308 18.80 -2.97 24.93
N MET A 309 17.62 -3.56 24.80
CA MET A 309 17.38 -5.00 24.80
C MET A 309 16.60 -5.45 23.55
N MET A 310 16.52 -6.76 23.38
CA MET A 310 15.70 -7.42 22.36
C MET A 310 14.91 -8.58 22.95
N LEU A 311 13.82 -8.97 22.29
CA LEU A 311 13.03 -10.15 22.70
C LEU A 311 13.59 -11.49 22.19
N GLY A 312 14.60 -11.47 21.31
CA GLY A 312 15.17 -12.67 20.70
C GLY A 312 14.10 -13.53 20.01
N ASP A 313 14.21 -14.86 20.12
CA ASP A 313 13.23 -15.79 19.54
C ASP A 313 11.81 -15.64 20.11
N LYS A 314 11.65 -14.96 21.25
CA LYS A 314 10.35 -14.69 21.85
C LYS A 314 9.60 -13.53 21.18
N GLU A 315 10.19 -12.73 20.28
CA GLU A 315 9.57 -11.50 19.75
C GLU A 315 8.19 -11.73 19.09
N GLY A 316 8.13 -12.65 18.11
CA GLY A 316 6.92 -12.93 17.33
C GLY A 316 6.68 -11.96 16.17
N CYS A 317 5.41 -11.76 15.80
CA CYS A 317 4.98 -10.91 14.67
C CYS A 317 4.10 -9.75 15.17
N CYS A 318 4.25 -8.57 14.56
CA CYS A 318 3.40 -7.41 14.87
C CYS A 318 1.94 -7.61 14.45
N GLY A 319 1.65 -8.55 13.53
CA GLY A 319 0.28 -8.84 13.09
C GLY A 319 -0.22 -8.01 11.90
N LEU A 320 0.63 -7.21 11.24
CA LEU A 320 0.25 -6.41 10.07
C LEU A 320 -0.50 -7.23 9.00
N GLU A 321 -0.02 -8.44 8.69
CA GLU A 321 -0.65 -9.27 7.65
C GLU A 321 -2.04 -9.76 8.05
N LEU A 322 -2.33 -9.91 9.35
CA LEU A 322 -3.68 -10.25 9.82
C LEU A 322 -4.64 -9.10 9.54
N TYR A 323 -4.21 -7.86 9.74
CA TYR A 323 -4.98 -6.67 9.35
C TYR A 323 -5.20 -6.62 7.83
N THR A 324 -4.13 -6.71 7.03
CA THR A 324 -4.22 -6.50 5.58
C THR A 324 -4.96 -7.62 4.86
N SER A 325 -4.97 -8.83 5.42
CA SER A 325 -5.68 -9.99 4.87
C SER A 325 -7.10 -10.17 5.42
N GLY A 326 -7.55 -9.30 6.35
CA GLY A 326 -8.93 -9.28 6.85
C GLY A 326 -9.19 -10.09 8.13
N PHE A 327 -8.18 -10.73 8.71
CA PHE A 327 -8.27 -11.53 9.94
C PHE A 327 -8.16 -10.65 11.21
N TRP A 328 -9.10 -9.71 11.37
CA TRP A 328 -8.99 -8.69 12.42
C TRP A 328 -9.18 -9.24 13.84
N ASP A 329 -10.00 -10.27 14.01
CA ASP A 329 -10.19 -10.92 15.32
C ASP A 329 -8.91 -11.62 15.78
N GLU A 330 -8.23 -12.33 14.89
CA GLU A 330 -6.93 -12.94 15.13
C GLU A 330 -5.85 -11.88 15.29
N GLY A 331 -5.94 -10.78 14.53
CA GLY A 331 -5.09 -9.60 14.68
C GLY A 331 -5.17 -9.03 16.10
N ARG A 332 -6.38 -8.86 16.63
CA ARG A 332 -6.62 -8.40 18.00
C ARG A 332 -6.07 -9.36 19.04
N LYS A 333 -6.28 -10.67 18.87
CA LYS A 333 -5.70 -11.70 19.77
C LYS A 333 -4.17 -11.65 19.76
N ASN A 334 -3.55 -11.49 18.58
CA ASN A 334 -2.11 -11.32 18.46
C ASN A 334 -1.64 -10.03 19.14
N ALA A 335 -2.35 -8.92 18.95
CA ALA A 335 -2.03 -7.64 19.56
C ALA A 335 -2.00 -7.73 21.09
N LEU A 336 -3.04 -8.30 21.71
CA LEU A 336 -3.09 -8.53 23.17
C LEU A 336 -1.90 -9.37 23.67
N LYS A 337 -1.56 -10.47 22.96
CA LYS A 337 -0.42 -11.33 23.30
C LYS A 337 0.92 -10.59 23.21
N VAL A 338 1.11 -9.76 22.18
CA VAL A 338 2.31 -8.95 22.02
C VAL A 338 2.40 -7.88 23.10
N THR A 339 1.31 -7.16 23.37
CA THR A 339 1.24 -6.11 24.39
C THR A 339 1.55 -6.65 25.78
N GLU A 340 1.01 -7.82 26.14
CA GLU A 340 1.28 -8.44 27.45
C GLU A 340 2.76 -8.78 27.63
N LYS A 341 3.39 -9.33 26.59
CA LYS A 341 4.84 -9.57 26.59
C LYS A 341 5.63 -8.28 26.73
N LEU A 342 5.24 -7.22 26.02
CA LEU A 342 5.91 -5.93 26.10
C LEU A 342 5.81 -5.30 27.50
N LYS A 343 4.67 -5.43 28.20
CA LYS A 343 4.52 -4.97 29.59
C LYS A 343 5.53 -5.61 30.54
N GLN A 344 5.82 -6.90 30.36
CA GLN A 344 6.76 -7.65 31.20
C GLN A 344 8.20 -7.14 31.08
N THR A 345 8.55 -6.49 29.96
CA THR A 345 9.91 -5.98 29.73
C THR A 345 10.20 -4.69 30.49
N ARG A 346 9.17 -3.93 30.88
CA ARG A 346 9.28 -2.60 31.52
C ARG A 346 10.08 -1.56 30.72
N ALA A 347 10.33 -1.80 29.42
CA ALA A 347 10.94 -0.80 28.54
C ALA A 347 10.04 0.44 28.45
N LYS A 348 10.65 1.62 28.30
CA LYS A 348 9.94 2.90 28.15
C LYS A 348 9.67 3.21 26.67
N THR A 349 10.56 2.75 25.79
CA THR A 349 10.51 3.05 24.36
C THR A 349 10.73 1.78 23.54
N LEU A 350 9.85 1.53 22.58
CA LEU A 350 10.00 0.53 21.53
C LEU A 350 10.53 1.23 20.27
N VAL A 351 11.68 0.78 19.78
CA VAL A 351 12.25 1.24 18.51
C VAL A 351 12.13 0.13 17.48
N THR A 352 11.71 0.44 16.26
CA THR A 352 11.70 -0.54 15.15
C THR A 352 12.24 0.04 13.85
N SER A 353 12.98 -0.77 13.10
CA SER A 353 13.48 -0.46 11.75
C SER A 353 12.47 -0.77 10.64
N CYS A 354 11.25 -1.17 11.01
CA CYS A 354 10.22 -1.54 10.06
C CYS A 354 9.04 -0.56 10.08
N ALA A 355 8.90 0.25 9.02
CA ALA A 355 7.73 1.10 8.81
C ALA A 355 6.38 0.37 8.98
N GLY A 356 6.30 -0.90 8.56
CA GLY A 356 5.08 -1.71 8.72
C GLY A 356 4.78 -2.06 10.17
N CYS A 357 5.81 -2.42 10.96
CA CYS A 357 5.65 -2.65 12.40
C CYS A 357 5.28 -1.36 13.12
N TYR A 358 5.94 -0.24 12.77
CA TYR A 358 5.63 1.09 13.30
C TYR A 358 4.15 1.45 13.07
N TYR A 359 3.67 1.37 11.83
CA TYR A 359 2.26 1.60 11.48
C TYR A 359 1.30 0.69 12.24
N THR A 360 1.66 -0.59 12.37
CA THR A 360 0.82 -1.56 13.10
C THR A 360 0.65 -1.17 14.56
N PHE A 361 1.74 -0.77 15.22
CA PHE A 361 1.70 -0.38 16.62
C PHE A 361 1.08 0.99 16.87
N LYS A 362 1.35 1.98 16.01
CA LYS A 362 0.89 3.36 16.18
C LYS A 362 -0.56 3.58 15.77
N GLU A 363 -1.02 2.90 14.72
CA GLU A 363 -2.34 3.15 14.13
C GLU A 363 -3.27 1.94 14.27
N ILE A 364 -2.84 0.75 13.82
CA ILE A 364 -3.74 -0.42 13.74
C ILE A 364 -4.12 -0.96 15.12
N TYR A 365 -3.15 -1.06 16.02
CA TYR A 365 -3.35 -1.51 17.39
C TYR A 365 -4.44 -0.69 18.11
N PRO A 366 -4.32 0.65 18.22
CA PRO A 366 -5.34 1.45 18.88
C PRO A 366 -6.63 1.55 18.05
N GLU A 367 -6.56 1.84 16.75
CA GLU A 367 -7.74 2.17 15.95
C GLU A 367 -8.61 0.96 15.59
N ILE A 368 -7.98 -0.17 15.25
CA ILE A 368 -8.65 -1.35 14.71
C ILE A 368 -8.76 -2.46 15.76
N PHE A 369 -7.69 -2.71 16.51
CA PHE A 369 -7.67 -3.79 17.50
C PHE A 369 -8.10 -3.33 18.90
N GLY A 370 -8.17 -2.02 19.16
CA GLY A 370 -8.51 -1.45 20.46
C GLY A 370 -7.49 -1.84 21.55
N VAL A 371 -6.21 -1.90 21.20
CA VAL A 371 -5.10 -2.28 22.08
C VAL A 371 -4.07 -1.17 22.09
N GLU A 372 -3.82 -0.60 23.26
CA GLU A 372 -2.73 0.37 23.46
C GLU A 372 -1.44 -0.33 23.89
N LEU A 373 -0.30 0.16 23.40
CA LEU A 373 1.00 -0.29 23.90
C LEU A 373 1.38 0.45 25.19
N PRO A 374 2.11 -0.20 26.11
CA PRO A 374 2.48 0.40 27.40
C PRO A 374 3.69 1.34 27.32
N MET A 375 4.15 1.67 26.12
CA MET A 375 5.42 2.36 25.86
C MET A 375 5.33 3.19 24.59
N GLU A 376 6.19 4.19 24.48
CA GLU A 376 6.31 4.99 23.27
C GLU A 376 6.86 4.13 22.13
N VAL A 377 6.38 4.35 20.90
CA VAL A 377 6.90 3.67 19.72
C VAL A 377 7.53 4.69 18.79
N LEU A 378 8.81 4.47 18.47
CA LEU A 378 9.58 5.26 17.53
C LEU A 378 10.03 4.39 16.35
N HIS A 379 9.97 4.97 15.15
CA HIS A 379 10.67 4.39 14.02
C HIS A 379 12.17 4.69 14.14
N ILE A 380 13.05 3.78 13.67
CA ILE A 380 14.50 3.94 13.83
C ILE A 380 15.01 5.26 13.25
N SER A 381 14.41 5.79 12.19
CA SER A 381 14.80 7.10 11.64
C SER A 381 14.53 8.26 12.60
N GLN A 382 13.42 8.24 13.34
CA GLN A 382 13.11 9.23 14.37
C GLN A 382 14.09 9.10 15.54
N PHE A 383 14.41 7.86 15.90
CA PHE A 383 15.34 7.63 16.99
C PHE A 383 16.77 8.02 16.62
N ILE A 384 17.23 7.75 15.40
CA ILE A 384 18.55 8.19 14.92
C ILE A 384 18.62 9.72 14.84
N GLU A 385 17.58 10.38 14.32
CA GLU A 385 17.49 11.84 14.32
C GLU A 385 17.67 12.42 15.74
N PHE A 386 16.91 11.90 16.70
CA PHE A 386 17.06 12.27 18.11
C PHE A 386 18.49 12.02 18.64
N LEU A 387 19.11 10.89 18.32
CA LEU A 387 20.48 10.59 18.75
C LEU A 387 21.53 11.53 18.13
N ILE A 388 21.29 12.04 16.92
CA ILE A 388 22.15 13.04 16.28
C ILE A 388 21.96 14.39 16.98
N GLU A 389 20.71 14.81 17.22
CA GLU A 389 20.38 16.07 17.90
C GLU A 389 20.95 16.13 19.33
N GLU A 390 21.00 15.00 20.03
CA GLU A 390 21.58 14.86 21.37
C GLU A 390 23.10 14.67 21.37
N ASP A 391 23.78 14.88 20.23
CA ASP A 391 25.24 14.71 20.09
C ASP A 391 25.75 13.28 20.42
N ARG A 392 24.86 12.29 20.47
CA ARG A 392 25.19 10.89 20.81
C ARG A 392 25.65 10.09 19.60
N LEU A 393 25.28 10.52 18.39
CA LEU A 393 25.70 9.89 17.15
C LEU A 393 26.39 10.92 16.25
N LYS A 394 27.70 10.73 16.01
CA LYS A 394 28.52 11.63 15.20
C LYS A 394 29.09 10.88 14.01
N PHE A 395 29.02 11.49 12.84
CA PHE A 395 29.57 10.92 11.62
C PHE A 395 31.03 11.31 11.44
N ASP A 396 31.83 10.38 10.93
CA ASP A 396 33.24 10.63 10.65
C ASP A 396 33.39 11.26 9.26
N GLU A 397 33.79 12.54 9.22
CA GLU A 397 34.05 13.28 7.96
C GLU A 397 35.21 12.71 7.16
N SER A 398 36.10 11.91 7.78
CA SER A 398 37.30 11.35 7.17
C SER A 398 37.07 10.05 6.39
N ASN A 399 35.84 9.55 6.33
CA ASN A 399 35.53 8.28 5.64
C ASN A 399 35.72 8.35 4.11
N GLY A 400 35.87 9.55 3.53
CA GLY A 400 36.15 9.76 2.10
C GLY A 400 35.02 9.31 1.14
N LEU A 401 33.86 8.92 1.65
CA LEU A 401 32.74 8.44 0.87
C LEU A 401 31.95 9.63 0.32
N ASN A 402 31.96 9.82 -1.00
CA ASN A 402 31.00 10.69 -1.68
C ASN A 402 29.87 9.82 -2.26
N TYR A 403 28.63 10.06 -1.83
CA TYR A 403 27.50 9.19 -2.18
C TYR A 403 26.23 10.00 -2.45
N LYS A 404 25.67 9.86 -3.66
CA LYS A 404 24.40 10.47 -4.05
C LYS A 404 23.29 9.43 -3.97
N VAL A 405 22.29 9.73 -3.16
CA VAL A 405 21.16 8.82 -2.93
C VAL A 405 19.84 9.51 -3.22
N THR A 406 18.82 8.72 -3.52
CA THR A 406 17.43 9.15 -3.41
C THR A 406 16.74 8.41 -2.27
N TYR A 407 15.65 8.97 -1.75
CA TYR A 407 14.88 8.36 -0.67
C TYR A 407 13.48 7.96 -1.16
N HIS A 408 13.13 6.69 -0.97
CA HIS A 408 11.79 6.18 -1.18
C HIS A 408 11.00 6.22 0.13
N ASP A 409 9.96 7.06 0.19
CA ASP A 409 9.04 7.13 1.33
C ASP A 409 8.16 5.87 1.42
N PRO A 410 8.29 5.03 2.46
CA PRO A 410 7.37 3.92 2.67
C PRO A 410 5.99 4.45 3.04
N CYS A 411 4.94 3.95 2.38
CA CYS A 411 3.57 4.39 2.65
C CYS A 411 3.17 4.25 4.13
N HIS A 412 3.60 3.17 4.80
CA HIS A 412 3.33 2.95 6.23
C HIS A 412 3.97 3.99 7.16
N LEU A 413 5.13 4.54 6.82
CA LEU A 413 5.80 5.56 7.64
C LEU A 413 5.30 6.97 7.29
N GLY A 414 5.26 7.28 5.99
CA GLY A 414 4.82 8.57 5.47
C GLY A 414 3.30 8.71 5.45
N ARG A 415 2.64 8.17 4.43
CA ARG A 415 1.18 8.36 4.20
C ARG A 415 0.29 7.95 5.37
N HIS A 416 0.65 6.89 6.09
CA HIS A 416 -0.18 6.38 7.18
C HIS A 416 0.17 6.96 8.56
N CYS A 417 1.40 7.40 8.80
CA CYS A 417 1.83 7.90 10.12
C CYS A 417 2.43 9.31 10.11
N SER A 418 2.45 9.98 8.96
CA SER A 418 2.96 11.34 8.75
C SER A 418 4.44 11.57 9.12
N VAL A 419 5.27 10.51 9.10
CA VAL A 419 6.71 10.62 9.38
C VAL A 419 7.47 10.73 8.05
N TYR A 420 7.85 11.96 7.69
CA TYR A 420 8.50 12.28 6.42
C TYR A 420 9.91 12.87 6.56
N GLU A 421 10.09 13.81 7.48
CA GLU A 421 11.36 14.52 7.64
C GLU A 421 12.45 13.72 8.38
N PRO A 422 12.15 12.88 9.40
CA PRO A 422 13.21 12.19 10.14
C PRO A 422 14.17 11.36 9.26
N PRO A 423 13.72 10.55 8.29
CA PRO A 423 14.63 9.87 7.37
C PRO A 423 15.52 10.83 6.56
N ARG A 424 14.99 12.01 6.18
CA ARG A 424 15.72 13.01 5.40
C ARG A 424 16.74 13.75 6.25
N ASN A 425 16.38 14.09 7.47
CA ASN A 425 17.27 14.77 8.41
C ASN A 425 18.45 13.87 8.78
N VAL A 426 18.21 12.57 9.01
CA VAL A 426 19.27 11.58 9.17
C VAL A 426 20.20 11.53 7.95
N LEU A 427 19.67 11.47 6.73
CA LEU A 427 20.51 11.44 5.52
C LEU A 427 21.30 12.74 5.34
N LYS A 428 20.68 13.92 5.55
CA LYS A 428 21.35 15.23 5.41
C LYS A 428 22.44 15.48 6.46
N ALA A 429 22.33 14.84 7.63
CA ALA A 429 23.33 14.94 8.67
C ALA A 429 24.62 14.17 8.34
N ILE A 430 24.59 13.25 7.36
CA ILE A 430 25.75 12.46 6.95
C ILE A 430 26.67 13.33 6.06
N PRO A 431 27.93 13.57 6.47
CA PRO A 431 28.90 14.30 5.66
C PRO A 431 29.12 13.60 4.32
N ASN A 432 29.29 14.39 3.25
CA ASN A 432 29.57 13.90 1.89
C ASN A 432 28.48 13.00 1.27
N LEU A 433 27.28 12.95 1.87
CA LEU A 433 26.11 12.30 1.28
C LEU A 433 25.16 13.35 0.68
N GLN A 434 24.88 13.21 -0.63
CA GLN A 434 23.95 14.08 -1.34
C GLN A 434 22.58 13.40 -1.49
N LEU A 435 21.54 13.98 -0.89
CA LEU A 435 20.16 13.54 -1.10
C LEU A 435 19.53 14.23 -2.32
N THR A 436 19.10 13.43 -3.31
CA THR A 436 18.34 13.88 -4.48
C THR A 436 16.92 13.31 -4.41
N GLU A 437 15.91 14.16 -4.26
CA GLU A 437 14.51 13.71 -4.15
C GLU A 437 13.94 13.27 -5.51
N MET A 438 13.12 12.21 -5.50
CA MET A 438 12.23 11.89 -6.61
C MET A 438 11.15 12.97 -6.77
N SER A 439 10.61 13.11 -7.97
CA SER A 439 9.49 14.00 -8.26
C SER A 439 8.28 13.73 -7.38
N LEU A 440 7.94 12.44 -7.20
CA LEU A 440 6.87 12.01 -6.31
C LEU A 440 7.48 11.54 -5.00
N ASN A 441 7.43 12.43 -4.00
CA ASN A 441 7.91 12.16 -2.65
C ASN A 441 6.84 12.47 -1.60
N ARG A 442 7.14 12.16 -0.34
CA ARG A 442 6.24 12.33 0.81
C ARG A 442 4.87 11.70 0.56
N ASN A 443 3.80 12.47 0.69
CA ASN A 443 2.44 12.02 0.52
C ASN A 443 2.13 11.54 -0.91
N ASN A 444 2.91 11.98 -1.91
CA ASN A 444 2.75 11.61 -3.31
C ASN A 444 3.62 10.43 -3.72
N ALA A 445 4.50 9.94 -2.84
CA ALA A 445 5.43 8.87 -3.18
C ALA A 445 4.69 7.61 -3.68
N ARG A 446 5.15 7.08 -4.82
CA ARG A 446 4.61 5.87 -5.44
C ARG A 446 4.75 4.66 -4.51
N CYS A 447 3.87 3.66 -4.68
CA CYS A 447 3.97 2.43 -3.89
C CYS A 447 5.12 1.55 -4.41
N CYS A 448 5.91 0.94 -3.52
CA CYS A 448 6.88 -0.08 -3.91
C CYS A 448 6.25 -1.42 -4.36
N GLY A 449 4.95 -1.63 -4.20
CA GLY A 449 4.26 -2.89 -4.52
C GLY A 449 4.34 -4.00 -3.45
N GLY A 450 5.16 -3.85 -2.41
CA GLY A 450 5.40 -4.92 -1.41
C GLY A 450 4.35 -5.05 -0.29
N GLY A 451 3.49 -4.04 -0.09
CA GLY A 451 2.53 -3.96 1.02
C GLY A 451 1.18 -4.64 0.75
N GLY A 452 0.27 -4.59 1.73
CA GLY A 452 -1.13 -5.04 1.58
C GLY A 452 -1.31 -6.55 1.35
N GLY A 453 -0.29 -7.36 1.60
CA GLY A 453 -0.26 -8.79 1.28
C GLY A 453 0.12 -9.11 -0.17
N LEU A 454 0.31 -8.09 -1.02
CA LEU A 454 0.47 -8.27 -2.46
C LEU A 454 1.73 -9.06 -2.84
N TRP A 455 2.84 -8.84 -2.14
CA TRP A 455 4.08 -9.57 -2.42
C TRP A 455 3.92 -11.10 -2.32
N THR A 456 3.10 -11.54 -1.37
CA THR A 456 2.76 -12.96 -1.14
C THR A 456 1.68 -13.43 -2.12
N TYR A 457 0.61 -12.65 -2.28
CA TYR A 457 -0.55 -13.03 -3.08
C TYR A 457 -0.33 -12.97 -4.60
N ASN A 458 0.30 -11.91 -5.10
CA ASN A 458 0.64 -11.75 -6.52
C ASN A 458 2.02 -11.08 -6.64
N ASN A 459 3.06 -11.92 -6.56
CA ASN A 459 4.45 -11.48 -6.58
C ASN A 459 4.84 -10.80 -7.91
N GLU A 460 4.26 -11.23 -9.02
CA GLU A 460 4.52 -10.63 -10.33
C GLU A 460 4.02 -9.18 -10.40
N LEU A 461 2.77 -8.95 -10.00
CA LEU A 461 2.23 -7.60 -9.93
C LEU A 461 3.04 -6.71 -8.96
N ALA A 462 3.40 -7.24 -7.79
CA ALA A 462 4.25 -6.52 -6.85
C ALA A 462 5.59 -6.09 -7.49
N ARG A 463 6.23 -6.98 -8.27
CA ARG A 463 7.49 -6.67 -8.97
C ARG A 463 7.30 -5.68 -10.11
N ASN A 464 6.20 -5.77 -10.86
CA ASN A 464 5.94 -4.85 -11.97
C ASN A 464 5.70 -3.42 -11.46
N ILE A 465 5.01 -3.27 -10.31
CA ILE A 465 4.88 -1.98 -9.61
C ILE A 465 6.24 -1.43 -9.20
N ALA A 466 7.09 -2.24 -8.54
CA ALA A 466 8.44 -1.83 -8.16
C ALA A 466 9.30 -1.45 -9.36
N TYR A 467 9.18 -2.18 -10.47
CA TYR A 467 9.96 -1.94 -11.68
C TYR A 467 9.60 -0.58 -12.30
N SER A 468 8.31 -0.28 -12.45
CA SER A 468 7.87 1.03 -12.95
C SER A 468 8.38 2.17 -12.05
N LEU A 469 8.30 2.05 -10.71
CA LEU A 469 8.87 3.06 -9.82
C LEU A 469 10.37 3.26 -10.06
N LEU A 470 11.15 2.18 -10.14
CA LEU A 470 12.59 2.25 -10.34
C LEU A 470 12.95 2.91 -11.69
N VAL A 471 12.27 2.51 -12.77
CA VAL A 471 12.54 3.02 -14.12
C VAL A 471 12.10 4.46 -14.29
N ASP A 472 10.92 4.80 -13.78
CA ASP A 472 10.29 6.09 -14.06
C ASP A 472 10.82 7.20 -13.14
N GLU A 473 11.17 6.88 -11.88
CA GLU A 473 11.54 7.90 -10.88
C GLU A 473 12.98 7.81 -10.38
N VAL A 474 13.58 6.61 -10.30
CA VAL A 474 14.90 6.44 -9.68
C VAL A 474 16.03 6.53 -10.70
N LEU A 475 15.97 5.73 -11.77
CA LEU A 475 17.04 5.69 -12.79
C LEU A 475 17.32 7.07 -13.44
N PRO A 476 16.32 7.92 -13.74
CA PRO A 476 16.58 9.23 -14.34
C PRO A 476 17.38 10.19 -13.45
N LEU A 477 17.41 9.96 -12.13
CA LEU A 477 18.12 10.83 -11.19
C LEU A 477 19.64 10.64 -11.21
N ASN A 478 20.13 9.55 -11.81
CA ASN A 478 21.55 9.17 -11.83
C ASN A 478 22.17 9.24 -10.42
N VAL A 479 21.68 8.38 -9.52
CA VAL A 479 22.10 8.24 -8.11
C VAL A 479 22.70 6.85 -7.90
N GLU A 480 23.60 6.68 -6.94
CA GLU A 480 24.23 5.38 -6.69
C GLU A 480 23.29 4.41 -5.96
N ALA A 481 22.31 4.94 -5.22
CA ALA A 481 21.33 4.12 -4.50
C ALA A 481 19.98 4.79 -4.27
N VAL A 482 18.95 3.94 -4.15
CA VAL A 482 17.69 4.28 -3.48
C VAL A 482 17.71 3.75 -2.04
N VAL A 483 17.41 4.64 -1.10
CA VAL A 483 17.35 4.38 0.34
C VAL A 483 15.89 4.30 0.77
N THR A 484 15.56 3.37 1.67
CA THR A 484 14.21 3.22 2.23
C THR A 484 14.30 2.92 3.73
N THR A 485 13.18 3.10 4.44
CA THR A 485 13.04 2.80 5.88
C THR A 485 12.04 1.67 6.15
N CYS A 486 11.95 0.71 5.22
CA CYS A 486 10.99 -0.36 5.32
C CYS A 486 11.56 -1.65 4.74
N PRO A 487 11.70 -2.72 5.54
CA PRO A 487 12.19 -4.01 5.08
C PRO A 487 11.36 -4.60 3.93
N MET A 488 10.06 -4.31 3.83
CA MET A 488 9.23 -4.75 2.71
C MET A 488 9.49 -3.96 1.43
N CYS A 489 9.62 -2.63 1.50
CA CYS A 489 10.06 -1.81 0.37
C CYS A 489 11.44 -2.26 -0.10
N TYR A 490 12.38 -2.40 0.84
CA TYR A 490 13.72 -2.92 0.60
C TYR A 490 13.68 -4.28 -0.09
N THR A 491 12.89 -5.24 0.41
CA THR A 491 12.73 -6.56 -0.19
C THR A 491 12.32 -6.45 -1.65
N ASN A 492 11.24 -5.73 -1.95
CA ASN A 492 10.65 -5.75 -3.27
C ASN A 492 11.48 -4.94 -4.28
N LEU A 493 11.96 -3.76 -3.90
CA LEU A 493 12.83 -2.93 -4.75
C LEU A 493 14.15 -3.64 -5.04
N LYS A 494 14.83 -4.18 -4.01
CA LYS A 494 16.11 -4.88 -4.18
C LYS A 494 15.97 -6.15 -5.00
N TYR A 495 14.92 -6.93 -4.78
CA TYR A 495 14.65 -8.14 -5.55
C TYR A 495 14.38 -7.81 -7.02
N THR A 496 13.56 -6.79 -7.28
CA THR A 496 13.22 -6.35 -8.64
C THR A 496 14.42 -5.79 -9.39
N ALA A 497 15.19 -4.89 -8.75
CA ALA A 497 16.41 -4.32 -9.34
C ALA A 497 17.39 -5.42 -9.77
N ARG A 498 17.62 -6.42 -8.89
CA ARG A 498 18.49 -7.57 -9.20
C ARG A 498 17.94 -8.44 -10.33
N LEU A 499 16.66 -8.80 -10.27
CA LEU A 499 16.02 -9.67 -11.26
C LEU A 499 16.04 -9.03 -12.67
N ARG A 500 15.83 -7.72 -12.73
CA ARG A 500 15.81 -6.94 -13.98
C ARG A 500 17.18 -6.38 -14.36
N LYS A 501 18.24 -6.70 -13.59
CA LYS A 501 19.63 -6.23 -13.80
C LYS A 501 19.73 -4.70 -13.92
N LEU A 502 18.94 -3.98 -13.13
CA LEU A 502 18.98 -2.52 -13.12
C LEU A 502 20.26 -2.01 -12.42
N PRO A 503 20.91 -0.95 -12.92
CA PRO A 503 22.17 -0.44 -12.40
C PRO A 503 21.95 0.46 -11.16
N ILE A 504 21.21 -0.03 -10.16
CA ILE A 504 20.88 0.74 -8.97
C ILE A 504 20.98 -0.11 -7.70
N ASN A 505 21.63 0.42 -6.67
CA ASN A 505 21.67 -0.22 -5.36
C ASN A 505 20.44 0.15 -4.53
N VAL A 506 20.04 -0.78 -3.65
CA VAL A 506 18.93 -0.56 -2.71
C VAL A 506 19.45 -0.80 -1.31
N TYR A 507 19.35 0.24 -0.46
CA TYR A 507 19.79 0.22 0.93
C TYR A 507 18.63 0.52 1.89
N ASP A 508 18.67 -0.09 3.07
CA ASP A 508 17.94 0.43 4.21
C ASP A 508 18.71 1.63 4.81
N ILE A 509 18.01 2.60 5.40
CA ILE A 509 18.66 3.77 6.01
C ILE A 509 19.72 3.37 7.03
N THR A 510 19.51 2.28 7.78
CA THR A 510 20.44 1.83 8.81
C THR A 510 21.73 1.29 8.21
N GLU A 511 21.68 0.68 7.02
CA GLU A 511 22.88 0.25 6.29
C GLU A 511 23.69 1.47 5.83
N ILE A 512 23.03 2.54 5.38
CA ILE A 512 23.69 3.80 5.01
C ILE A 512 24.32 4.46 6.23
N VAL A 513 23.55 4.68 7.30
CA VAL A 513 24.07 5.31 8.54
C VAL A 513 25.27 4.54 9.06
N ARG A 514 25.18 3.20 9.16
CA ARG A 514 26.31 2.38 9.59
C ARG A 514 27.54 2.54 8.70
N LYS A 515 27.37 2.57 7.37
CA LYS A 515 28.49 2.72 6.42
C LYS A 515 29.30 4.00 6.68
N PHE A 516 28.67 5.06 7.16
CA PHE A 516 29.32 6.35 7.46
C PHE A 516 29.77 6.49 8.93
N LEU A 517 29.48 5.51 9.79
CA LEU A 517 30.02 5.40 11.15
C LEU A 517 31.27 4.52 11.21
N GLU A 518 31.41 3.57 10.30
CA GLU A 518 32.60 2.71 10.25
C GLU A 518 33.83 3.54 9.84
N LYS A 519 34.86 3.58 10.72
CA LYS A 519 36.17 4.13 10.37
C LYS A 519 36.72 3.40 9.16
N PRO A 520 37.43 4.08 8.23
CA PRO A 520 38.04 3.40 7.09
C PRO A 520 38.86 2.21 7.59
N GLN A 521 38.54 1.02 7.07
CA GLN A 521 39.40 -0.13 7.24
C GLN A 521 40.74 0.28 6.63
N LYS A 522 41.77 0.50 7.46
CA LYS A 522 43.14 0.46 6.95
C LYS A 522 43.27 -0.90 6.30
N ASP A 523 43.42 -0.91 4.98
CA ASP A 523 43.74 -2.11 4.23
C ASP A 523 44.86 -2.81 5.00
N LYS A 524 44.60 -4.05 5.43
CA LYS A 524 45.67 -4.89 5.93
C LYS A 524 46.47 -5.26 4.69
N ASP A 525 47.62 -4.61 4.55
CA ASP A 525 48.66 -4.86 3.56
C ASP A 525 48.88 -6.36 3.28
#